data_AF-A0A848LXL6-F1
#
_entry.id   AF-A0A848LXL6-F1
#
_cell.length_a   1.000
_cell.length_b   1.000
_cell.length_c   1.000
_cell.angle_alpha   90.00
_cell.angle_beta   90.00
_cell.angle_gamma   90.00
#
_symmetry.space_group_name_H-M   'P 1'
#
loop_
_entity.id
_entity.type
_entity.pdbx_description
1 polymer ?
#
loop_
_entity_poly.entity_id
_entity_poly.type
_entity_poly.pdbx_seq_one_letter_code
_entity_poly.pdbx_strand_id
1 'polypeptide(L)'
;MSARLVQVRRKLGLLRQRDTALEVEGASHHRYKLGPRLSDAALRGWEARHQVTLPEEYRAFLMELGNGGAGPSYGLRPLKEDTAPTPGTFPLSRAEAEARVKDPVDEEGDFLEPPYENSPPAALWICDHGCGEEDWLIVRGDLRGGVWHTGDSHFAWFDLETFRLYGFLDWYEDWLDEELGPFESPT
;
A
#
# COMPACT_ATOMS: atom_id res chain seq x y z
N MET A 1 -4.70 16.49 1.10
CA MET A 1 -3.55 15.88 0.39
C MET A 1 -2.19 16.39 0.88
N SER A 2 -1.78 17.64 0.60
CA SER A 2 -0.40 18.12 0.90
C SER A 2 0.04 17.98 2.37
N ALA A 3 -0.84 18.23 3.34
CA ALA A 3 -0.49 18.09 4.77
C ALA A 3 -0.10 16.64 5.16
N ARG A 4 -0.81 15.63 4.64
CA ARG A 4 -0.49 14.21 4.87
C ARG A 4 0.89 13.86 4.33
N LEU A 5 1.20 14.29 3.10
CA LEU A 5 2.51 14.03 2.49
C LEU A 5 3.66 14.70 3.25
N VAL A 6 3.43 15.89 3.83
CA VAL A 6 4.40 16.53 4.74
C VAL A 6 4.60 15.69 6.01
N GLN A 7 3.52 15.16 6.58
CA GLN A 7 3.58 14.28 7.76
C GLN A 7 4.33 12.99 7.46
N VAL A 8 4.04 12.32 6.35
CA VAL A 8 4.78 11.14 5.87
C VAL A 8 6.28 11.42 5.78
N ARG A 9 6.67 12.52 5.13
CA ARG A 9 8.08 12.93 5.02
C ARG A 9 8.73 13.15 6.38
N ARG A 10 8.01 13.78 7.32
CA ARG A 10 8.48 14.00 8.69
C ARG A 10 8.69 12.67 9.41
N LYS A 11 7.72 11.75 9.36
CA LYS A 11 7.77 10.43 10.01
C LYS A 11 8.96 9.59 9.50
N LEU A 12 9.16 9.51 8.18
CA LEU A 12 10.34 8.88 7.58
C LEU A 12 11.66 9.52 8.07
N GLY A 13 11.67 10.83 8.20
CA GLY A 13 12.82 11.57 8.74
C GLY A 13 13.09 11.26 10.21
N LEU A 14 12.05 11.02 11.02
CA LEU A 14 12.17 10.62 12.41
C LEU A 14 12.69 9.19 12.53
N LEU A 15 12.13 8.24 11.77
CA LEU A 15 12.62 6.85 11.75
C LEU A 15 14.11 6.80 11.41
N ARG A 16 14.53 7.52 10.37
CA ARG A 16 15.96 7.61 10.00
C ARG A 16 16.86 8.20 11.09
N GLN A 17 16.32 9.00 11.99
CA GLN A 17 17.07 9.59 13.11
C GLN A 17 17.11 8.71 14.34
N ARG A 18 16.06 7.90 14.55
CA ARG A 18 15.87 7.11 15.77
C ARG A 18 16.33 5.67 15.59
N ASP A 19 15.96 5.03 14.50
CA ASP A 19 16.44 3.68 14.15
C ASP A 19 17.78 3.76 13.40
N THR A 20 18.83 4.16 14.12
CA THR A 20 20.17 4.27 13.55
C THR A 20 20.86 2.91 13.36
N ALA A 21 20.40 1.90 14.09
CA ALA A 21 20.88 0.52 14.01
C ALA A 21 20.15 -0.30 12.93
N LEU A 22 19.04 0.20 12.36
CA LEU A 22 18.21 -0.47 11.36
C LEU A 22 17.59 -1.77 11.92
N GLU A 23 17.08 -1.69 13.15
CA GLU A 23 16.47 -2.80 13.89
C GLU A 23 15.00 -3.03 13.49
N VAL A 24 14.33 -2.01 12.94
CA VAL A 24 13.01 -2.17 12.35
C VAL A 24 13.08 -3.14 11.18
N GLU A 25 12.09 -4.03 11.08
CA GLU A 25 12.01 -4.99 9.99
C GLU A 25 12.02 -4.29 8.64
N GLY A 26 12.83 -4.80 7.70
CA GLY A 26 12.96 -4.18 6.38
C GLY A 26 13.83 -2.92 6.30
N ALA A 27 14.09 -2.25 7.43
CA ALA A 27 14.86 -0.99 7.46
C ALA A 27 16.28 -1.16 6.89
N SER A 28 16.90 -2.33 7.05
CA SER A 28 18.19 -2.65 6.47
C SER A 28 18.22 -2.58 4.93
N HIS A 29 17.08 -2.83 4.27
CA HIS A 29 16.91 -2.79 2.81
C HIS A 29 16.73 -1.37 2.30
N HIS A 30 15.74 -0.63 2.80
CA HIS A 30 15.36 0.67 2.24
C HIS A 30 15.95 1.86 3.02
N ARG A 31 16.35 1.68 4.28
CA ARG A 31 16.97 2.70 5.15
C ARG A 31 16.16 4.00 5.25
N TYR A 32 14.83 3.86 5.23
CA TYR A 32 13.85 4.95 5.18
C TYR A 32 14.08 5.95 4.02
N LYS A 33 14.70 5.51 2.92
CA LYS A 33 14.92 6.33 1.74
C LYS A 33 13.91 5.97 0.65
N LEU A 34 13.23 7.00 0.17
CA LEU A 34 12.43 6.90 -1.05
C LEU A 34 13.30 7.05 -2.29
N GLY A 35 12.86 6.43 -3.39
CA GLY A 35 13.42 6.63 -4.70
C GLY A 35 13.15 8.03 -5.27
N PRO A 36 13.67 8.32 -6.48
CA PRO A 36 13.44 9.61 -7.13
C PRO A 36 11.96 9.81 -7.44
N ARG A 37 11.51 11.08 -7.40
CA ARG A 37 10.12 11.45 -7.75
C ARG A 37 9.88 11.28 -9.24
N LEU A 38 8.64 10.99 -9.61
CA LEU A 38 8.20 10.98 -11.00
C LEU A 38 7.63 12.33 -11.40
N SER A 39 7.86 12.72 -12.65
CA SER A 39 7.27 13.94 -13.21
C SER A 39 5.83 13.70 -13.63
N ASP A 40 5.05 14.78 -13.72
CA ASP A 40 3.67 14.72 -14.23
C ASP A 40 3.61 14.09 -15.63
N ALA A 41 4.58 14.42 -16.49
CA ALA A 41 4.69 13.87 -17.84
C ALA A 41 4.96 12.36 -17.84
N ALA A 42 5.85 11.87 -16.96
CA ALA A 42 6.13 10.44 -16.83
C ALA A 42 4.89 9.68 -16.37
N LEU A 43 4.16 10.21 -15.39
CA LEU A 43 2.93 9.59 -14.89
C LEU A 43 1.83 9.59 -15.95
N ARG A 44 1.62 10.69 -16.68
CA ARG A 44 0.67 10.72 -17.81
C ARG A 44 1.03 9.71 -18.90
N GLY A 45 2.33 9.58 -19.20
CA GLY A 45 2.81 8.59 -20.17
C GLY A 45 2.50 7.16 -19.72
N TRP A 46 2.75 6.86 -18.45
CA TRP A 46 2.41 5.57 -17.85
C TRP A 46 0.89 5.31 -17.88
N GLU A 47 0.08 6.28 -17.42
CA GLU A 47 -1.39 6.19 -17.41
C GLU A 47 -1.97 5.95 -18.80
N ALA A 48 -1.45 6.66 -19.81
CA ALA A 48 -1.86 6.50 -21.21
C ALA A 48 -1.48 5.12 -21.76
N ARG A 49 -0.25 4.64 -21.48
CA ARG A 49 0.25 3.33 -21.93
C ARG A 49 -0.60 2.17 -21.38
N HIS A 50 -0.95 2.26 -20.10
CA HIS A 50 -1.65 1.18 -19.39
C HIS A 50 -3.18 1.36 -19.36
N GLN A 51 -3.69 2.44 -19.97
CA GLN A 51 -5.12 2.80 -20.00
C GLN A 51 -5.74 2.84 -18.59
N VAL A 52 -4.99 3.39 -17.63
CA VAL A 52 -5.37 3.48 -16.23
C VAL A 52 -5.17 4.91 -15.75
N THR A 53 -6.07 5.39 -14.90
CA THR A 53 -5.85 6.61 -14.12
C THR A 53 -5.39 6.21 -12.73
N LEU A 54 -4.21 6.65 -12.31
CA LEU A 54 -3.65 6.34 -11.00
C LEU A 54 -4.50 6.95 -9.87
N PRO A 55 -4.72 6.24 -8.76
CA PRO A 55 -5.36 6.80 -7.58
C PRO A 55 -4.68 8.10 -7.13
N GLU A 56 -5.48 9.10 -6.76
CA GLU A 56 -4.98 10.47 -6.49
C GLU A 56 -3.88 10.50 -5.43
N GLU A 57 -4.08 9.75 -4.34
CA GLU A 57 -3.13 9.62 -3.24
C GLU A 57 -1.78 9.07 -3.69
N TYR A 58 -1.79 7.94 -4.41
CA TYR A 58 -0.57 7.31 -4.90
C TYR A 58 0.13 8.19 -5.95
N ARG A 59 -0.64 8.84 -6.83
CA ARG A 59 -0.09 9.77 -7.82
C ARG A 59 0.61 10.96 -7.16
N ALA A 60 -0.01 11.55 -6.13
CA ALA A 60 0.58 12.65 -5.37
C ALA A 60 1.85 12.19 -4.61
N PHE A 61 1.83 10.99 -4.02
CA PHE A 61 2.99 10.40 -3.36
C PHE A 61 4.19 10.27 -4.32
N LEU A 62 3.97 9.70 -5.52
CA LEU A 62 5.03 9.52 -6.52
C LEU A 62 5.66 10.84 -6.99
N MET A 63 4.86 11.90 -7.09
CA MET A 63 5.32 13.22 -7.52
C MET A 63 6.02 14.00 -6.41
N GLU A 64 5.50 13.96 -5.19
CA GLU A 64 5.95 14.85 -4.13
C GLU A 64 7.01 14.21 -3.23
N LEU A 65 6.91 12.90 -2.99
CA LEU A 65 7.77 12.17 -2.07
C LEU A 65 8.83 11.35 -2.81
N GLY A 66 8.42 10.33 -3.56
CA GLY A 66 9.34 9.49 -4.32
C GLY A 66 8.70 8.22 -4.90
N ASN A 67 9.44 7.54 -5.77
CA ASN A 67 9.02 6.31 -6.44
C ASN A 67 9.70 5.08 -5.86
N GLY A 68 8.96 4.29 -5.09
CA GLY A 68 9.46 3.13 -4.38
C GLY A 68 10.47 3.45 -3.26
N GLY A 69 11.10 2.41 -2.72
CA GLY A 69 12.05 2.51 -1.61
C GLY A 69 11.36 2.25 -0.28
N ALA A 70 11.46 3.18 0.66
CA ALA A 70 10.87 3.03 1.99
C ALA A 70 9.38 2.66 1.94
N GLY A 71 9.01 1.63 2.68
CA GLY A 71 7.67 1.07 2.84
C GLY A 71 7.75 -0.13 3.79
N PRO A 72 6.62 -0.79 4.08
CA PRO A 72 6.60 -2.00 4.91
C PRO A 72 7.57 -3.07 4.40
N SER A 73 8.14 -3.86 5.32
CA SER A 73 8.98 -5.03 5.00
C SER A 73 10.05 -4.73 3.92
N TYR A 74 10.01 -5.35 2.74
CA TYR A 74 11.03 -5.10 1.69
C TYR A 74 10.90 -3.75 0.97
N GLY A 75 9.87 -2.98 1.30
CA GLY A 75 9.66 -1.64 0.85
C GLY A 75 8.73 -1.51 -0.34
N LEU A 76 8.41 -0.26 -0.65
CA LEU A 76 7.54 0.10 -1.76
C LEU A 76 8.23 -0.20 -3.10
N ARG A 77 7.56 -0.96 -3.97
CA ARG A 77 8.07 -1.25 -5.32
C ARG A 77 7.98 0.01 -6.20
N PRO A 78 9.04 0.31 -6.99
CA PRO A 78 9.00 1.44 -7.89
C PRO A 78 8.06 1.17 -9.07
N LEU A 79 7.23 2.17 -9.41
CA LEU A 79 6.45 2.22 -10.63
C LEU A 79 7.40 2.45 -11.81
N LYS A 80 7.64 1.41 -12.60
CA LYS A 80 8.44 1.48 -13.83
C LYS A 80 7.50 1.59 -15.04
N GLU A 81 8.06 1.97 -16.19
CA GLU A 81 7.31 2.09 -17.43
C GLU A 81 6.62 0.78 -17.86
N ASP A 82 7.29 -0.35 -17.59
CA ASP A 82 6.85 -1.72 -17.88
C ASP A 82 6.06 -2.37 -16.73
N THR A 83 5.96 -1.73 -15.56
CA THR A 83 5.08 -2.19 -14.48
C THR A 83 3.63 -2.05 -14.94
N ALA A 84 3.01 -3.16 -15.31
CA ALA A 84 1.61 -3.22 -15.71
C ALA A 84 0.73 -3.65 -14.53
N PRO A 85 -0.44 -3.03 -14.34
CA PRO A 85 -1.46 -3.59 -13.46
C PRO A 85 -1.98 -4.90 -14.05
N THR A 86 -2.42 -5.81 -13.18
CA THR A 86 -3.14 -7.01 -13.61
C THR A 86 -4.38 -6.63 -14.44
N PRO A 87 -4.75 -7.43 -15.45
CA PRO A 87 -5.88 -7.11 -16.32
C PRO A 87 -7.23 -7.22 -15.58
N GLY A 88 -8.29 -6.70 -16.20
CA GLY A 88 -9.66 -6.81 -15.70
C GLY A 88 -10.13 -5.62 -14.85
N THR A 89 -11.06 -5.91 -13.94
CA THR A 89 -11.66 -4.98 -12.97
C THR A 89 -11.67 -5.69 -11.63
N PHE A 90 -11.36 -4.98 -10.54
CA PHE A 90 -11.42 -5.58 -9.21
C PHE A 90 -12.87 -6.01 -8.90
N PRO A 91 -13.10 -7.27 -8.49
CA PRO A 91 -14.44 -7.86 -8.55
C PRO A 91 -15.35 -7.47 -7.37
N LEU A 92 -14.79 -7.01 -6.25
CA LEU A 92 -15.59 -6.60 -5.10
C LEU A 92 -16.03 -5.15 -5.20
N SER A 93 -17.30 -4.93 -4.84
CA SER A 93 -17.78 -3.62 -4.43
C SER A 93 -17.21 -3.21 -3.08
N ARG A 94 -17.33 -1.92 -2.75
CA ARG A 94 -16.95 -1.41 -1.43
C ARG A 94 -17.73 -2.07 -0.30
N ALA A 95 -19.04 -2.24 -0.48
CA ALA A 95 -19.90 -2.85 0.54
C ALA A 95 -19.53 -4.32 0.83
N GLU A 96 -19.17 -5.08 -0.21
CA GLU A 96 -18.71 -6.46 -0.03
C GLU A 96 -17.38 -6.52 0.71
N ALA A 97 -16.41 -5.66 0.35
CA ALA A 97 -15.15 -5.62 1.08
C ALA A 97 -15.33 -5.17 2.54
N GLU A 98 -16.20 -4.20 2.81
CA GLU A 98 -16.55 -3.78 4.17
C GLU A 98 -17.23 -4.89 4.98
N ALA A 99 -18.03 -5.75 4.34
CA ALA A 99 -18.59 -6.92 5.00
C ALA A 99 -17.51 -7.95 5.33
N ARG A 100 -16.60 -8.24 4.38
CA ARG A 100 -15.51 -9.20 4.55
C ARG A 100 -14.54 -8.82 5.67
N VAL A 101 -14.23 -7.54 5.87
CA VAL A 101 -13.33 -7.14 6.98
C VAL A 101 -14.00 -7.24 8.35
N LYS A 102 -15.35 -7.20 8.41
CA LYS A 102 -16.11 -7.34 9.66
C LYS A 102 -16.36 -8.78 10.04
N ASP A 103 -16.54 -9.63 9.04
CA ASP A 103 -16.79 -11.06 9.19
C ASP A 103 -15.94 -11.80 8.15
N PRO A 104 -14.65 -12.08 8.48
CA PRO A 104 -13.66 -12.54 7.51
C PRO A 104 -13.64 -14.06 7.33
N VAL A 105 -14.60 -14.78 7.91
CA VAL A 105 -14.68 -16.24 7.86
C VAL A 105 -15.97 -16.70 7.21
N ASP A 106 -15.96 -17.90 6.65
CA ASP A 106 -17.15 -18.59 6.16
C ASP A 106 -17.92 -19.29 7.30
N GLU A 107 -18.95 -20.07 6.94
CA GLU A 107 -19.80 -20.77 7.90
C GLU A 107 -19.03 -21.87 8.67
N GLU A 108 -17.98 -22.40 8.08
CA GLU A 108 -17.07 -23.40 8.63
C GLU A 108 -16.00 -22.77 9.55
N GLY A 109 -15.82 -21.45 9.50
CA GLY A 109 -14.84 -20.71 10.28
C GLY A 109 -13.49 -20.57 9.60
N ASP A 110 -13.39 -20.93 8.31
CA ASP A 110 -12.19 -20.75 7.50
C ASP A 110 -12.16 -19.33 6.90
N PHE A 111 -10.97 -18.78 6.67
CA PHE A 111 -10.85 -17.44 6.10
C PHE A 111 -11.45 -17.37 4.69
N LEU A 112 -12.15 -16.26 4.40
CA LEU A 112 -12.80 -16.07 3.12
C LEU A 112 -11.78 -16.07 1.97
N GLU A 113 -11.98 -17.00 1.04
CA GLU A 113 -11.23 -17.09 -0.19
C GLU A 113 -11.37 -15.83 -1.07
N PRO A 114 -10.34 -15.49 -1.86
CA PRO A 114 -10.41 -14.37 -2.76
C PRO A 114 -11.39 -14.67 -3.92
N PRO A 115 -12.08 -13.66 -4.46
CA PRO A 115 -13.00 -13.81 -5.58
C PRO A 115 -12.29 -13.96 -6.94
N TYR A 116 -11.07 -14.50 -6.96
CA TYR A 116 -10.22 -14.65 -8.14
C TYR A 116 -9.22 -15.80 -7.93
N GLU A 117 -8.74 -16.43 -9.01
CA GLU A 117 -7.90 -17.64 -8.95
C GLU A 117 -6.38 -17.39 -8.82
N ASN A 118 -5.91 -16.22 -9.27
CA ASN A 118 -4.48 -15.90 -9.33
C ASN A 118 -4.21 -14.60 -8.55
N SER A 119 -3.42 -13.68 -9.12
CA SER A 119 -3.24 -12.35 -8.54
C SER A 119 -4.53 -11.52 -8.60
N PRO A 120 -4.72 -10.56 -7.67
CA PRO A 120 -5.87 -9.67 -7.70
C PRO A 120 -5.96 -8.93 -9.04
N PRO A 121 -7.10 -8.96 -9.75
CA PRO A 121 -7.25 -8.27 -11.03
C PRO A 121 -7.33 -6.75 -10.84
N ALA A 122 -6.96 -5.99 -11.86
CA ALA A 122 -6.93 -4.52 -11.84
C ALA A 122 -6.14 -3.89 -10.67
N ALA A 123 -5.02 -4.51 -10.29
CA ALA A 123 -4.20 -4.04 -9.18
C ALA A 123 -2.71 -3.97 -9.55
N LEU A 124 -1.98 -3.10 -8.87
CA LEU A 124 -0.52 -2.98 -8.95
C LEU A 124 0.09 -3.62 -7.71
N TRP A 125 1.02 -4.54 -7.89
CA TRP A 125 1.81 -5.07 -6.77
C TRP A 125 2.76 -3.99 -6.24
N ILE A 126 2.50 -3.47 -5.04
CA ILE A 126 3.21 -2.32 -4.47
C ILE A 126 4.15 -2.71 -3.32
N CYS A 127 3.92 -3.82 -2.61
CA CYS A 127 4.75 -4.23 -1.48
C CYS A 127 4.89 -5.75 -1.42
N ASP A 128 6.09 -6.22 -1.08
CA ASP A 128 6.41 -7.62 -0.82
C ASP A 128 6.81 -7.73 0.66
N HIS A 129 6.08 -8.55 1.42
CA HIS A 129 6.34 -8.80 2.83
C HIS A 129 7.20 -10.04 3.07
N GLY A 130 7.53 -10.78 2.02
CA GLY A 130 8.11 -12.12 2.13
C GLY A 130 7.05 -13.18 2.41
N CYS A 131 7.46 -14.45 2.45
CA CYS A 131 6.58 -15.59 2.77
C CYS A 131 5.32 -15.74 1.90
N GLY A 132 5.24 -15.05 0.74
CA GLY A 132 4.06 -15.05 -0.12
C GLY A 132 3.01 -14.01 0.26
N GLU A 133 3.31 -13.12 1.21
CA GLU A 133 2.47 -12.01 1.63
C GLU A 133 2.77 -10.75 0.79
N GLU A 134 1.74 -10.18 0.16
CA GLU A 134 1.87 -9.12 -0.83
C GLU A 134 0.74 -8.08 -0.68
N ASP A 135 1.08 -6.81 -0.89
CA ASP A 135 0.08 -5.73 -0.97
C ASP A 135 -0.06 -5.18 -2.38
N TRP A 136 -1.32 -4.97 -2.75
CA TRP A 136 -1.75 -4.61 -4.08
C TRP A 136 -2.59 -3.32 -4.05
N LEU A 137 -2.18 -2.31 -4.81
CA LEU A 137 -2.96 -1.09 -5.00
C LEU A 137 -4.01 -1.31 -6.09
N ILE A 138 -5.28 -1.20 -5.74
CA ILE A 138 -6.38 -1.35 -6.70
C ILE A 138 -6.45 -0.10 -7.58
N VAL A 139 -6.39 -0.28 -8.90
CA VAL A 139 -6.39 0.83 -9.88
C VAL A 139 -7.66 0.93 -10.71
N ARG A 140 -8.51 -0.11 -10.77
CA ARG A 140 -9.85 -0.06 -11.39
C ARG A 140 -10.87 -0.87 -10.60
N GLY A 141 -12.11 -0.41 -10.58
CA GLY A 141 -13.21 -0.97 -9.78
C GLY A 141 -13.65 -0.04 -8.66
N ASP A 142 -14.60 -0.49 -7.85
CA ASP A 142 -15.23 0.32 -6.80
C ASP A 142 -14.27 0.60 -5.61
N LEU A 143 -13.27 -0.26 -5.46
CA LEU A 143 -12.20 -0.13 -4.48
C LEU A 143 -10.96 0.61 -4.98
N ARG A 144 -11.04 1.29 -6.13
CA ARG A 144 -9.89 2.04 -6.69
C ARG A 144 -9.29 2.99 -5.65
N GLY A 145 -7.99 2.85 -5.43
CA GLY A 145 -7.20 3.60 -4.45
C GLY A 145 -7.04 2.90 -3.09
N GLY A 146 -7.77 1.82 -2.85
CA GLY A 146 -7.56 0.95 -1.69
C GLY A 146 -6.39 -0.01 -1.89
N VAL A 147 -5.88 -0.52 -0.77
CA VAL A 147 -4.81 -1.52 -0.72
C VAL A 147 -5.40 -2.87 -0.31
N TRP A 148 -5.07 -3.90 -1.08
CA TRP A 148 -5.54 -5.27 -0.90
C TRP A 148 -4.38 -6.18 -0.58
N HIS A 149 -4.50 -6.93 0.50
CA HIS A 149 -3.52 -7.87 0.98
C HIS A 149 -3.78 -9.29 0.43
N THR A 150 -2.71 -10.01 0.13
CA THR A 150 -2.79 -11.43 -0.26
C THR A 150 -1.66 -12.24 0.37
N GLY A 151 -2.00 -13.41 0.93
CA GLY A 151 -1.08 -14.47 1.34
C GLY A 151 -1.87 -15.57 2.04
N ASP A 152 -1.61 -15.82 3.32
CA ASP A 152 -2.43 -16.78 4.09
C ASP A 152 -3.88 -16.28 4.30
N SER A 153 -4.09 -14.97 4.16
CA SER A 153 -5.42 -14.33 4.17
C SER A 153 -5.55 -13.27 3.07
N HIS A 154 -6.79 -12.92 2.71
CA HIS A 154 -7.08 -11.98 1.63
C HIS A 154 -8.09 -10.92 2.08
N PHE A 155 -7.63 -9.67 2.24
CA PHE A 155 -8.49 -8.61 2.75
C PHE A 155 -8.11 -7.23 2.20
N ALA A 156 -9.07 -6.30 2.25
CA ALA A 156 -8.77 -4.89 2.06
C ALA A 156 -8.22 -4.34 3.37
N TRP A 157 -7.08 -3.65 3.34
CA TRP A 157 -6.57 -2.96 4.52
C TRP A 157 -7.61 -2.01 5.09
N PHE A 158 -7.70 -1.93 6.41
CA PHE A 158 -8.77 -1.22 7.10
C PHE A 158 -8.37 -0.77 8.51
N ASP A 159 -9.12 0.20 9.00
CA ASP A 159 -9.02 0.71 10.37
C ASP A 159 -9.70 -0.27 11.34
N LEU A 160 -8.96 -0.81 12.32
CA LEU A 160 -9.50 -1.81 13.23
C LEU A 160 -10.61 -1.30 14.15
N GLU A 161 -10.68 0.01 14.41
CA GLU A 161 -11.70 0.60 15.30
C GLU A 161 -13.00 0.90 14.56
N THR A 162 -12.89 1.40 13.33
CA THR A 162 -14.01 1.92 12.55
C THR A 162 -14.43 1.02 11.39
N PHE A 163 -13.65 -0.01 11.07
CA PHE A 163 -13.78 -0.88 9.89
C PHE A 163 -13.78 -0.11 8.57
N ARG A 164 -13.24 1.11 8.55
CA ARG A 164 -13.13 1.90 7.34
C ARG A 164 -11.98 1.37 6.50
N LEU A 165 -12.25 1.03 5.24
CA LEU A 165 -11.22 0.62 4.30
C LEU A 165 -10.19 1.73 4.08
N TYR A 166 -8.91 1.36 4.07
CA TYR A 166 -7.78 2.23 3.84
C TYR A 166 -7.65 2.62 2.37
N GLY A 167 -7.32 3.89 2.13
CA GLY A 167 -6.65 4.33 0.91
C GLY A 167 -5.13 4.10 1.00
N PHE A 168 -4.42 4.33 -0.10
CA PHE A 168 -2.95 4.20 -0.15
C PHE A 168 -2.24 4.96 0.97
N LEU A 169 -2.63 6.20 1.26
CA LEU A 169 -1.96 6.97 2.31
C LEU A 169 -2.33 6.51 3.71
N ASP A 170 -3.52 5.94 3.93
CA ASP A 170 -3.88 5.36 5.22
C ASP A 170 -2.95 4.19 5.53
N TRP A 171 -2.85 3.24 4.59
CA TRP A 171 -1.94 2.10 4.66
C TRP A 171 -0.48 2.50 4.90
N TYR A 172 0.01 3.50 4.16
CA TYR A 172 1.41 3.93 4.31
C TYR A 172 1.66 4.68 5.63
N GLU A 173 0.68 5.45 6.12
CA GLU A 173 0.82 6.18 7.38
C GLU A 173 0.70 5.28 8.60
N ASP A 174 -0.13 4.24 8.52
CA ASP A 174 -0.31 3.22 9.55
C ASP A 174 1.01 2.48 9.82
N TRP A 175 1.67 1.99 8.77
CA TRP A 175 3.02 1.44 8.86
C TRP A 175 4.00 2.40 9.56
N LEU A 176 4.01 3.68 9.17
CA LEU A 176 4.91 4.64 9.79
C LEU A 176 4.61 4.88 11.26
N ASP A 177 3.34 4.83 11.67
CA ASP A 177 2.93 4.99 13.06
C ASP A 177 3.30 3.77 13.90
N GLU A 178 3.09 2.56 13.37
CA GLU A 178 3.53 1.31 14.01
C GLU A 178 5.04 1.31 14.26
N GLU A 179 5.85 1.62 13.23
CA GLU A 179 7.32 1.62 13.36
C GLU A 179 7.86 2.75 14.25
N LEU A 180 7.13 3.86 14.36
CA LEU A 180 7.52 4.95 15.25
C LEU A 180 7.12 4.69 16.70
N GLY A 181 6.07 3.91 16.96
CA GLY A 181 5.53 3.61 18.29
C GLY A 181 6.59 3.23 19.33
N PRO A 182 7.53 2.31 19.03
CA PRO A 182 8.61 1.93 19.94
C PRO A 182 9.52 3.10 20.36
N PHE A 183 9.64 4.13 19.52
CA PHE A 183 10.48 5.30 19.77
C PHE A 183 9.74 6.49 20.39
N GLU A 184 8.42 6.41 20.54
CA GLU A 184 7.58 7.45 21.15
C GLU A 184 7.17 7.13 22.59
N SER A 185 7.36 5.87 23.02
CA SER A 185 7.18 5.46 24.41
C SER A 185 8.42 5.83 25.24
N PRO A 186 8.27 6.54 26.39
CA PRO A 186 9.41 6.81 27.25
C PRO A 186 9.89 5.51 27.90
N THR A 187 11.16 5.16 27.69
CA THR A 187 11.91 4.21 28.51
C THR A 187 12.01 4.67 29.95
#